data_AF-A0A8R7PDS2-F1
#
_entry.id   AF-A0A8R7PDS2-F1
#
_cell.length_a   1.000
_cell.length_b   1.000
_cell.length_c   1.000
_cell.angle_alpha   90.00
_cell.angle_beta   90.00
_cell.angle_gamma   90.00
#
_symmetry.space_group_name_H-M   'P 1'
#
loop_
_entity.id
_entity.type
_entity.pdbx_description
1 polymer ?
#
loop_
_entity_poly.entity_id
_entity_poly.type
_entity_poly.pdbx_seq_one_letter_code
_entity_poly.pdbx_strand_id
1 'polypeptide(L)' 'MAPDNSFIFEGIRKGDLYIVDFSKGPLVQTCFLAKATKGWLWHRRLGHAGIRNLQTLVKKNHLHGIPYVKFNKNRLCATC' A
#
# COMPACT_ATOMS: atom_id res chain seq x y z
N MET A 1 20.09 18.74 13.29
CA MET A 1 19.38 17.60 13.91
C MET A 1 18.06 17.44 13.18
N ALA A 2 17.81 16.31 12.51
CA ALA A 2 16.58 16.10 11.77
C ALA A 2 15.38 15.97 12.74
N PRO A 3 14.19 16.47 12.41
CA PRO A 3 13.02 16.32 13.26
C PRO A 3 12.67 14.83 13.42
N ASP A 4 12.40 14.46 14.65
CA ASP A 4 11.90 13.15 15.05
C ASP A 4 10.53 12.89 14.40
N ASN A 5 10.52 12.03 13.39
CA ASN A 5 9.31 11.58 12.68
C ASN A 5 8.63 10.35 13.33
N SER A 6 8.85 10.07 14.63
CA SER A 6 8.27 8.90 15.31
C SER A 6 6.76 9.05 15.56
N PHE A 7 6.23 10.26 15.56
CA PHE A 7 4.82 10.53 15.75
C PHE A 7 4.07 10.61 14.42
N ILE A 8 3.24 9.60 14.13
CA ILE A 8 2.54 9.47 12.85
C ILE A 8 1.14 10.12 12.90
N PHE A 9 0.33 9.82 13.92
CA PHE A 9 -0.97 10.45 14.18
C PHE A 9 -1.35 10.36 15.67
N GLU A 10 -2.16 11.31 16.14
CA GLU A 10 -2.84 11.25 17.44
C GLU A 10 -4.23 10.64 17.28
N GLY A 11 -4.67 9.81 18.24
CA GLY A 11 -5.99 9.19 18.18
C GLY A 11 -6.53 8.77 19.54
N ILE A 12 -7.83 8.51 19.59
CA ILE A 12 -8.55 8.04 20.78
C ILE A 12 -8.65 6.52 20.74
N ARG A 13 -8.26 5.85 21.83
CA ARG A 13 -8.44 4.39 21.97
C ARG A 13 -9.79 4.08 22.64
N LYS A 14 -10.58 3.19 22.03
CA LYS A 14 -11.80 2.60 22.60
C LYS A 14 -11.71 1.08 22.54
N GLY A 15 -11.43 0.44 23.68
CA GLY A 15 -11.13 -0.99 23.72
C GLY A 15 -9.88 -1.32 22.90
N ASP A 16 -10.02 -2.18 21.90
CA ASP A 16 -8.95 -2.54 20.97
C ASP A 16 -8.97 -1.72 19.67
N LEU A 17 -9.89 -0.76 19.54
CA LEU A 17 -10.00 0.11 18.38
C LEU A 17 -9.27 1.45 18.61
N TYR A 18 -8.51 1.88 17.62
CA TYR A 18 -7.91 3.22 17.56
C TYR A 18 -8.67 4.09 16.56
N ILE A 19 -9.13 5.25 17.02
CA ILE A 19 -9.91 6.21 16.22
C ILE A 19 -9.07 7.46 16.03
N VAL A 20 -8.75 7.78 14.77
CA VAL A 20 -7.93 8.94 14.39
C VAL A 20 -8.80 9.90 13.58
N ASP A 21 -8.81 11.18 13.95
CA ASP A 21 -9.47 12.24 13.18
C ASP A 21 -8.48 12.86 12.18
N PHE A 22 -8.63 12.47 10.92
CA PHE A 22 -7.79 12.96 9.83
C PHE A 22 -8.12 14.37 9.35
N SER A 23 -9.19 14.98 9.88
CA SER A 23 -9.60 16.36 9.55
C SER A 23 -8.71 17.40 10.24
N LYS A 24 -7.99 17.00 11.30
CA LYS A 24 -7.18 17.87 12.15
C LYS A 24 -5.66 17.61 12.04
N GLY A 25 -5.25 16.71 11.15
CA GLY A 25 -3.86 16.26 11.00
C GLY A 25 -3.19 16.70 9.69
N PRO A 26 -1.88 16.40 9.50
CA PRO A 26 -1.19 16.65 8.25
C PRO A 26 -1.95 15.98 7.10
N LEU A 27 -2.02 16.65 5.94
CA LEU A 27 -2.74 16.20 4.75
C LEU A 27 -2.58 14.69 4.58
N VAL A 28 -3.72 13.99 4.49
CA VAL A 28 -3.86 12.54 4.39
C VAL A 28 -3.36 12.01 3.03
N GLN A 29 -2.18 12.45 2.60
CA GLN A 29 -1.51 11.87 1.43
C GLN A 29 -0.85 10.53 1.79
N THR A 30 -0.67 10.27 3.09
CA THR A 30 -0.20 8.98 3.58
C THR A 30 -1.38 8.06 3.87
N CYS A 31 -2.02 7.55 2.82
CA CYS A 31 -2.88 6.37 2.95
C CYS A 31 -2.08 5.25 3.63
N PHE A 32 -2.67 4.42 4.50
CA PHE A 32 -1.99 3.27 5.12
C PHE A 32 -1.38 2.28 4.08
N LEU A 33 -1.78 2.41 2.81
CA LEU A 33 -1.17 1.76 1.65
C LEU A 33 0.15 2.37 1.16
N ALA A 34 0.62 3.49 1.69
CA ALA A 34 1.81 4.21 1.22
C ALA A 34 3.10 3.38 1.30
N LYS A 35 3.09 2.26 2.04
CA LYS A 35 4.22 1.31 2.11
C LYS A 35 4.12 0.14 1.11
N ALA A 36 3.04 0.03 0.34
CA ALA A 36 2.94 -1.00 -0.70
C ALA A 36 3.73 -0.54 -1.93
N THR A 37 4.71 -1.35 -2.37
CA THR A 37 5.33 -1.09 -3.67
C THR A 37 4.26 -1.17 -4.76
N LYS A 38 4.45 -0.45 -5.88
CA LYS A 38 3.46 -0.40 -6.97
C LYS A 38 2.98 -1.80 -7.41
N GLY A 39 3.85 -2.82 -7.39
CA GLY A 39 3.47 -4.20 -7.73
C GLY A 39 2.52 -4.85 -6.74
N TRP A 40 2.73 -4.60 -5.44
CA TRP A 40 1.85 -5.10 -4.38
C TRP A 40 0.51 -4.37 -4.32
N LEU A 41 0.47 -3.11 -4.75
CA LEU A 41 -0.78 -2.39 -4.95
C LEU A 41 -1.65 -3.08 -6.02
N TRP A 42 -1.06 -3.39 -7.17
CA TRP A 42 -1.77 -4.06 -8.26
C TRP A 42 -2.18 -5.49 -7.92
N HIS A 43 -1.37 -6.21 -7.13
CA HIS A 43 -1.75 -7.50 -6.55
C HIS A 43 -3.09 -7.44 -5.80
N ARG A 44 -3.27 -6.43 -4.93
CA ARG A 44 -4.52 -6.27 -4.17
C ARG A 44 -5.68 -5.79 -5.04
N ARG A 45 -5.43 -4.80 -5.92
CA ARG A 45 -6.48 -4.25 -6.81
C ARG A 45 -7.08 -5.28 -7.76
N LEU A 46 -6.29 -6.28 -8.16
CA LEU A 46 -6.71 -7.35 -9.07
C LEU A 46 -7.10 -8.64 -8.33
N GLY A 47 -7.58 -8.53 -7.09
CA GLY A 47 -8.12 -9.67 -6.35
C GLY A 47 -7.05 -10.70 -5.98
N HIS A 48 -5.92 -10.26 -5.45
CA HIS A 48 -4.82 -11.12 -5.01
C HIS A 48 -4.12 -11.92 -6.14
N ALA A 49 -4.15 -11.39 -7.37
CA ALA A 49 -3.48 -12.01 -8.51
C ALA A 49 -1.99 -12.28 -8.24
N GLY A 50 -1.52 -13.49 -8.57
CA GLY A 50 -0.14 -13.89 -8.33
C GLY A 50 0.88 -12.91 -8.96
N ILE A 51 1.91 -12.54 -8.20
CA ILE A 51 2.93 -11.56 -8.63
C ILE A 51 3.61 -11.95 -9.95
N ARG A 52 3.83 -13.24 -10.19
CA ARG A 52 4.36 -13.76 -11.49
C ARG A 52 3.39 -13.51 -12.65
N ASN A 53 2.09 -13.71 -12.43
CA ASN A 53 1.08 -13.50 -13.45
C ASN A 53 0.98 -12.01 -13.79
N LEU A 54 1.02 -11.15 -12.79
CA LEU A 54 1.06 -9.69 -12.99
C LEU A 54 2.30 -9.23 -13.77
N GLN A 55 3.48 -9.79 -13.47
CA GLN A 55 4.69 -9.54 -14.27
C GLN A 55 4.46 -9.88 -15.75
N THR A 56 3.87 -11.04 -16.04
CA THR A 56 3.58 -11.47 -17.41
C THR A 56 2.56 -10.58 -18.09
N LEU A 57 1.47 -10.23 -17.40
CA LEU A 57 0.41 -9.38 -17.94
C LEU A 57 0.91 -7.96 -18.28
N VAL A 58 1.73 -7.37 -17.40
CA VAL A 58 2.36 -6.06 -17.67
C VAL A 58 3.36 -6.17 -18.82
N LYS A 59 4.20 -7.22 -18.86
CA LYS A 59 5.14 -7.42 -19.98
C LYS A 59 4.46 -7.60 -21.33
N LYS A 60 3.27 -8.21 -21.34
CA LYS A 60 2.47 -8.43 -22.55
C LYS A 60 1.54 -7.25 -22.88
N ASN A 61 1.62 -6.13 -22.15
CA ASN A 61 0.72 -4.98 -22.32
C ASN A 61 -0.78 -5.34 -22.24
N HIS A 62 -1.14 -6.38 -21.47
CA HIS A 62 -2.55 -6.78 -21.30
C HIS A 62 -3.30 -5.93 -20.27
N LEU A 63 -2.60 -5.06 -19.53
CA LEU A 63 -3.18 -4.22 -18.49
C LEU A 63 -3.06 -2.75 -18.91
N HIS A 64 -4.19 -2.13 -19.22
CA HIS A 64 -4.26 -0.72 -19.60
C HIS A 64 -4.07 0.17 -18.37
N GLY A 65 -3.26 1.22 -18.48
CA GLY A 65 -3.06 2.21 -17.41
C GLY A 65 -2.13 1.77 -16.26
N ILE A 66 -1.46 0.62 -16.37
CA ILE A 66 -0.42 0.21 -15.41
C ILE A 66 0.94 0.75 -15.88
N PRO A 67 1.56 1.72 -15.18
CA PRO A 67 2.91 2.18 -15.50
C PRO A 67 3.91 1.04 -15.33
N TYR A 68 5.08 1.09 -15.96
CA TYR A 68 6.10 0.04 -15.80
C TYR A 68 6.41 -0.21 -14.32
N VAL A 69 5.97 -1.36 -13.80
CA VAL A 69 6.07 -1.73 -12.39
C VAL A 69 7.11 -2.81 -12.19
N LYS A 70 8.07 -2.57 -11.29
CA LYS A 70 8.95 -3.63 -10.78
C LYS A 70 8.20 -4.45 -9.73
N PHE A 71 8.08 -5.74 -10.00
CA PHE A 71 7.42 -6.69 -9.11
C PHE A 71 8.49 -7.46 -8.32
N ASN A 72 8.42 -7.38 -6.99
CA ASN A 72 9.32 -8.08 -6.07
C ASN A 72 8.61 -9.30 -5.46
N LYS A 73 9.31 -10.45 -5.45
CA LYS A 73 8.81 -11.74 -4.94
C LYS A 73 9.09 -11.96 -3.45
N ASN A 74 9.80 -11.06 -2.79
CA ASN A 74 10.33 -11.26 -1.43
C ASN A 74 9.29 -11.04 -0.32
N ARG A 75 8.00 -11.02 -0.64
CA ARG A 75 6.94 -10.78 0.33
C ARG A 75 5.84 -11.81 0.15
N LEU A 76 5.37 -12.36 1.25
CA LEU A 76 4.18 -13.20 1.32
C LEU A 76 2.97 -12.31 1.60
N CYS A 77 1.83 -12.64 1.00
CA CYS A 77 0.57 -12.00 1.30
C CYS A 77 -0.17 -12.86 2.32
N ALA A 78 -0.45 -12.32 3.51
CA ALA A 78 -1.10 -13.10 4.57
C ALA A 78 -2.56 -13.48 4.27
N THR A 79 -3.20 -12.77 3.34
CA THR A 79 -4.60 -12.96 2.94
C THR A 79 -4.76 -13.65 1.59
N CYS A 80 -3.68 -14.16 0.99
CA CYS A 80 -3.73 -15.04 -0.18
C CYS A 80 -3.89 -16.48 0.28
#